data_AF-A0A4Q5UZU3-F1
#
_entry.id   AF-A0A4Q5UZU3-F1
#
_cell.length_a   1.000
_cell.length_b   1.000
_cell.length_c   1.000
_cell.angle_alpha   90.00
_cell.angle_beta   90.00
_cell.angle_gamma   90.00
#
_symmetry.space_group_name_H-M   'P 1'
#
loop_
_entity.id
_entity.type
_entity.pdbx_description
1 polymer ?
#
loop_
_entity_poly.entity_id
_entity_poly.type
_entity_poly.pdbx_seq_one_letter_code
_entity_poly.pdbx_strand_id
1 'polypeptide(L)'
;DHVYGMYKKSLNKLAELQIKGHNLVDYSKCLTNSEFGKQAIMADLLYFKYYFLDALGKPYDKQKLIDDFEALSNYLSHTEHKYFMFRDFQSRNIMVDDKEEVHFIDYQGGMNGAPQYDVASLLWQARANLNQEWKESLLEDYMDSFEQIAGKPLNREVFRSQYHGYVLIRLLQVLGAYGFRGLFERKAQFLTSIPLALSNIKWFMEHHNVGISVPTFKQVLDICVSDAIIEQFTPIQATDETPLVVTISSFSYKKGIPVDASENGGGFVFDMRGILNPGRFDDYKKLSGLDKSVKDFLEQRTKMSNFLNSVFDIVDISVSNYIERGFASLAVNFGCTGGQHRSVYAAEALARHLKNKFKVKIELTHTNTDNWMR
;
A
#
# COMPACT_ATOMS: atom_id res chain seq x y z
N ASP A 1 17.14 12.94 -10.62
CA ASP A 1 17.91 12.48 -11.79
C ASP A 1 18.27 11.00 -11.74
N HIS A 2 19.06 10.54 -10.76
CA HIS A 2 19.45 9.12 -10.67
C HIS A 2 18.23 8.15 -10.64
N VAL A 3 17.24 8.40 -9.78
CA VAL A 3 16.03 7.56 -9.70
C VAL A 3 15.26 7.53 -11.02
N TYR A 4 15.10 8.68 -11.68
CA TYR A 4 14.48 8.75 -13.01
C TYR A 4 15.25 7.89 -14.03
N GLY A 5 16.58 8.00 -14.02
CA GLY A 5 17.47 7.18 -14.85
C GLY A 5 17.27 5.67 -14.63
N MET A 6 17.07 5.24 -13.38
CA MET A 6 16.78 3.84 -13.06
C MET A 6 15.40 3.40 -13.57
N TYR A 7 14.38 4.25 -13.50
CA TYR A 7 13.08 3.96 -14.12
C TYR A 7 13.19 3.80 -15.64
N LYS A 8 13.90 4.73 -16.31
CA LYS A 8 14.14 4.66 -17.75
C LYS A 8 14.90 3.39 -18.15
N LYS A 9 15.98 3.05 -17.43
CA LYS A 9 16.75 1.81 -17.64
C LYS A 9 15.88 0.57 -17.43
N SER A 10 15.02 0.59 -16.40
CA SER A 10 14.09 -0.50 -16.12
C SER A 10 13.04 -0.68 -17.22
N LEU A 11 12.47 0.41 -17.76
CA LEU A 11 11.52 0.34 -18.86
C LEU A 11 12.15 -0.13 -20.17
N ASN A 12 13.39 0.28 -20.45
CA ASN A 12 14.15 -0.23 -21.59
C ASN A 12 14.37 -1.76 -21.45
N LYS A 13 14.82 -2.22 -20.28
CA LYS A 13 14.99 -3.65 -20.01
C LYS A 13 13.68 -4.42 -20.01
N LEU A 14 12.59 -3.81 -19.59
CA LEU A 14 11.25 -4.38 -19.70
C LEU A 14 10.90 -4.60 -21.17
N ALA A 15 11.03 -3.60 -22.04
CA ALA A 15 10.77 -3.75 -23.47
C ALA A 15 11.63 -4.87 -24.09
N GLU A 16 12.91 -4.97 -23.69
CA GLU A 16 13.79 -6.05 -24.11
C GLU A 16 13.28 -7.43 -23.67
N LEU A 17 12.90 -7.58 -22.39
CA LEU A 17 12.34 -8.82 -21.86
C LEU A 17 11.04 -9.18 -22.59
N GLN A 18 10.15 -8.23 -22.79
CA GLN A 18 8.84 -8.47 -23.40
C GLN A 18 9.00 -8.96 -24.84
N ILE A 19 9.84 -8.29 -25.65
CA ILE A 19 10.02 -8.63 -27.07
C ILE A 19 10.89 -9.87 -27.26
N LYS A 20 12.08 -9.91 -26.66
CA LYS A 20 13.01 -11.03 -26.85
C LYS A 20 12.56 -12.27 -26.07
N GLY A 21 12.05 -12.08 -24.86
CA GLY A 21 11.56 -13.15 -24.00
C GLY A 21 10.30 -13.83 -24.53
N HIS A 22 9.47 -13.12 -25.31
CA HIS A 22 8.30 -13.72 -25.98
C HIS A 22 8.64 -15.00 -26.77
N ASN A 23 9.79 -15.01 -27.47
CA ASN A 23 10.23 -16.14 -28.28
C ASN A 23 10.88 -17.27 -27.45
N LEU A 24 11.14 -17.04 -26.16
CA LEU A 24 11.79 -17.99 -25.27
C LEU A 24 10.82 -18.71 -24.32
N VAL A 25 9.61 -18.17 -24.16
CA VAL A 25 8.61 -18.67 -23.21
C VAL A 25 7.60 -19.57 -23.91
N ASP A 26 7.41 -20.76 -23.36
CA ASP A 26 6.35 -21.68 -23.79
C ASP A 26 5.06 -21.42 -23.00
N TYR A 27 4.17 -20.61 -23.59
CA TYR A 27 2.90 -20.22 -22.96
C TYR A 27 1.92 -21.38 -22.72
N SER A 28 2.14 -22.56 -23.34
CA SER A 28 1.32 -23.74 -23.07
C SER A 28 1.53 -24.30 -21.65
N LYS A 29 2.64 -23.91 -21.00
CA LYS A 29 3.00 -24.31 -19.64
C LYS A 29 2.49 -23.35 -18.56
N CYS A 30 1.81 -22.27 -18.93
CA CYS A 30 1.20 -21.36 -17.95
C CYS A 30 0.09 -22.09 -17.17
N LEU A 31 0.14 -22.00 -15.83
CA LEU A 31 -0.78 -22.72 -14.94
C LEU A 31 -2.19 -22.07 -14.89
N THR A 32 -2.25 -20.75 -14.89
CA THR A 32 -3.51 -20.00 -14.72
C THR A 32 -4.10 -19.61 -16.07
N ASN A 33 -3.45 -18.68 -16.78
CA ASN A 33 -3.83 -18.24 -18.12
C ASN A 33 -2.59 -18.23 -19.01
N SER A 34 -2.70 -18.80 -20.21
CA SER A 34 -1.67 -18.68 -21.26
C SER A 34 -1.66 -17.30 -21.91
N GLU A 35 -2.78 -16.58 -21.83
CA GLU A 35 -2.95 -15.24 -22.39
C GLU A 35 -3.73 -14.32 -21.43
N PHE A 36 -3.33 -13.05 -21.38
CA PHE A 36 -4.10 -11.98 -20.78
C PHE A 36 -5.22 -11.49 -21.71
N GLY A 37 -6.22 -12.35 -21.92
CA GLY A 37 -7.39 -12.10 -22.76
C GLY A 37 -8.62 -11.57 -21.99
N LYS A 38 -9.79 -11.61 -22.65
CA LYS A 38 -11.08 -11.12 -22.13
C LYS A 38 -11.37 -11.63 -20.71
N GLN A 39 -11.15 -12.93 -20.47
CA GLN A 39 -11.46 -13.58 -19.19
C GLN A 39 -10.58 -13.08 -18.05
N ALA A 40 -9.30 -12.80 -18.32
CA ALA A 40 -8.38 -12.31 -17.30
C ALA A 40 -8.69 -10.84 -16.92
N ILE A 41 -9.05 -10.01 -17.91
CA ILE A 41 -9.53 -8.65 -17.67
C ILE A 41 -10.85 -8.67 -16.89
N MET A 42 -11.79 -9.53 -17.28
CA MET A 42 -13.05 -9.69 -16.58
C MET A 42 -12.85 -10.12 -15.13
N ALA A 43 -11.90 -11.02 -14.86
CA ALA A 43 -11.56 -11.43 -13.49
C ALA A 43 -11.10 -10.24 -12.63
N ASP A 44 -10.26 -9.34 -13.18
CA ASP A 44 -9.82 -8.13 -12.47
C ASP A 44 -10.98 -7.16 -12.18
N LEU A 45 -11.86 -6.95 -13.16
CA LEU A 45 -13.03 -6.08 -13.02
C LEU A 45 -14.05 -6.63 -12.01
N LEU A 46 -14.28 -7.95 -12.05
CA LEU A 46 -15.13 -8.64 -11.07
C LEU A 46 -14.52 -8.62 -9.66
N TYR A 47 -13.20 -8.71 -9.55
CA TYR A 47 -12.51 -8.60 -8.26
C TYR A 47 -12.74 -7.21 -7.63
N PHE A 48 -12.62 -6.14 -8.40
CA PHE A 48 -13.02 -4.79 -7.97
C PHE A 48 -14.50 -4.75 -7.56
N LYS A 49 -15.38 -5.27 -8.41
CA LYS A 49 -16.83 -5.25 -8.18
C LYS A 49 -17.20 -5.91 -6.85
N TYR A 50 -16.74 -7.13 -6.62
CA TYR A 50 -17.15 -7.92 -5.46
C TYR A 50 -16.50 -7.46 -4.16
N TYR A 51 -15.22 -7.05 -4.21
CA TYR A 51 -14.46 -6.78 -2.99
C TYR A 51 -14.38 -5.31 -2.61
N PHE A 52 -14.77 -4.39 -3.49
CA PHE A 52 -14.83 -2.97 -3.18
C PHE A 52 -16.22 -2.38 -3.46
N LEU A 53 -16.69 -2.41 -4.71
CA LEU A 53 -17.93 -1.73 -5.09
C LEU A 53 -19.15 -2.25 -4.32
N ASP A 54 -19.36 -3.56 -4.29
CA ASP A 54 -20.50 -4.17 -3.59
C ASP A 54 -20.44 -3.88 -2.08
N ALA A 55 -19.24 -3.75 -1.51
CA ALA A 55 -19.05 -3.42 -0.10
C ALA A 55 -19.43 -1.96 0.25
N LEU A 56 -19.52 -1.06 -0.75
CA LEU A 56 -20.01 0.31 -0.53
C LEU A 56 -21.51 0.38 -0.27
N GLY A 57 -22.27 -0.69 -0.62
CA GLY A 57 -23.72 -0.74 -0.44
C GLY A 57 -24.51 0.30 -1.25
N LYS A 58 -23.90 0.91 -2.26
CA LYS A 58 -24.55 1.89 -3.15
C LYS A 58 -25.33 1.17 -4.26
N PRO A 59 -26.54 1.64 -4.62
CA PRO A 59 -27.32 1.03 -5.68
C PRO A 59 -26.71 1.32 -7.06
N TYR A 60 -26.64 0.31 -7.91
CA TYR A 60 -26.28 0.42 -9.33
C TYR A 60 -26.89 -0.74 -10.11
N ASP A 61 -27.00 -0.60 -11.44
CA ASP A 61 -27.51 -1.65 -12.32
C ASP A 61 -26.43 -2.72 -12.56
N LYS A 62 -26.58 -3.86 -11.90
CA LYS A 62 -25.59 -4.95 -11.96
C LYS A 62 -25.47 -5.55 -13.35
N GLN A 63 -26.57 -5.66 -14.10
CA GLN A 63 -26.54 -6.26 -15.44
C GLN A 63 -25.80 -5.34 -16.40
N LYS A 64 -26.18 -4.05 -16.43
CA LYS A 64 -25.52 -3.09 -17.33
C LYS A 64 -24.04 -2.89 -17.00
N LEU A 65 -23.65 -2.98 -15.73
CA LEU A 65 -22.23 -2.94 -15.36
C LEU A 65 -21.46 -4.13 -15.95
N ILE A 66 -22.04 -5.33 -15.92
CA ILE A 66 -21.42 -6.53 -16.52
C ILE A 66 -21.34 -6.37 -18.04
N ASP A 67 -22.37 -5.83 -18.68
CA ASP A 67 -22.36 -5.56 -20.13
C ASP A 67 -21.22 -4.57 -20.50
N ASP A 68 -21.04 -3.51 -19.71
CA ASP A 68 -19.93 -2.55 -19.87
C ASP A 68 -18.55 -3.19 -19.60
N PHE A 69 -18.43 -4.07 -18.60
CA PHE A 69 -17.20 -4.83 -18.35
C PHE A 69 -16.85 -5.73 -19.52
N GLU A 70 -17.84 -6.38 -20.13
CA GLU A 70 -17.64 -7.20 -21.32
C GLU A 70 -17.18 -6.37 -22.51
N ALA A 71 -17.80 -5.21 -22.74
CA ALA A 71 -17.40 -4.28 -23.80
C ALA A 71 -15.95 -3.81 -23.63
N LEU A 72 -15.56 -3.41 -22.41
CA LEU A 72 -14.19 -3.01 -22.10
C LEU A 72 -13.18 -4.16 -22.26
N SER A 73 -13.53 -5.35 -21.76
CA SER A 73 -12.68 -6.54 -21.87
C SER A 73 -12.47 -6.94 -23.34
N ASN A 74 -13.51 -6.80 -24.18
CA ASN A 74 -13.39 -7.04 -25.61
C ASN A 74 -12.52 -5.98 -26.30
N TYR A 75 -12.71 -4.70 -25.99
CA TYR A 75 -11.90 -3.62 -26.56
C TYR A 75 -10.40 -3.81 -26.26
N LEU A 76 -10.07 -4.12 -25.01
CA LEU A 76 -8.69 -4.28 -24.57
C LEU A 76 -8.07 -5.64 -24.91
N SER A 77 -8.85 -6.65 -25.29
CA SER A 77 -8.29 -7.91 -25.80
C SER A 77 -7.85 -7.83 -27.26
N HIS A 78 -8.39 -6.87 -28.03
CA HIS A 78 -8.03 -6.61 -29.42
C HIS A 78 -6.77 -5.73 -29.52
N THR A 79 -5.64 -6.26 -29.06
CA THR A 79 -4.34 -5.58 -29.17
C THR A 79 -3.60 -6.05 -30.40
N GLU A 80 -3.03 -5.12 -31.17
CA GLU A 80 -2.20 -5.45 -32.34
C GLU A 80 -0.86 -6.12 -31.97
N HIS A 81 -0.44 -5.98 -30.72
CA HIS A 81 0.90 -6.31 -30.24
C HIS A 81 0.81 -7.19 -28.98
N LYS A 82 0.93 -8.51 -29.14
CA LYS A 82 1.05 -9.44 -28.01
C LYS A 82 2.49 -9.93 -27.88
N TYR A 83 3.03 -9.80 -26.67
CA TYR A 83 4.39 -10.15 -26.31
C TYR A 83 4.38 -10.84 -24.95
N PHE A 84 5.56 -11.14 -24.38
CA PHE A 84 5.60 -11.52 -22.98
C PHE A 84 5.12 -10.35 -22.13
N MET A 85 4.13 -10.59 -21.28
CA MET A 85 3.59 -9.65 -20.31
C MET A 85 3.92 -10.18 -18.91
N PHE A 86 4.63 -9.39 -18.11
CA PHE A 86 5.08 -9.72 -16.77
C PHE A 86 3.93 -9.85 -15.76
N ARG A 87 2.82 -9.15 -16.00
CA ARG A 87 1.60 -9.07 -15.19
C ARG A 87 1.77 -8.23 -13.93
N ASP A 88 2.55 -8.66 -12.95
CA ASP A 88 2.69 -7.94 -11.68
C ASP A 88 3.99 -7.13 -11.61
N PHE A 89 4.30 -6.37 -12.66
CA PHE A 89 5.54 -5.60 -12.74
C PHE A 89 5.51 -4.37 -11.81
N GLN A 90 6.16 -4.49 -10.66
CA GLN A 90 6.25 -3.45 -9.63
C GLN A 90 7.70 -3.12 -9.31
N SER A 91 7.92 -2.03 -8.57
CA SER A 91 9.26 -1.60 -8.15
C SER A 91 10.02 -2.68 -7.37
N ARG A 92 9.31 -3.51 -6.60
CA ARG A 92 9.88 -4.63 -5.84
C ARG A 92 10.41 -5.79 -6.69
N ASN A 93 10.03 -5.87 -7.97
CA ASN A 93 10.50 -6.87 -8.91
C ASN A 93 11.83 -6.49 -9.55
N ILE A 94 12.25 -5.22 -9.38
CA ILE A 94 13.42 -4.62 -10.00
C ILE A 94 14.58 -4.70 -9.02
N MET A 95 15.63 -5.43 -9.40
CA MET A 95 16.89 -5.52 -8.67
C MET A 95 17.93 -4.69 -9.38
N VAL A 96 18.58 -3.80 -8.64
CA VAL A 96 19.69 -2.98 -9.12
C VAL A 96 20.96 -3.45 -8.43
N ASP A 97 21.96 -3.86 -9.21
CA ASP A 97 23.25 -4.31 -8.67
C ASP A 97 24.23 -3.16 -8.45
N ASP A 98 25.41 -3.47 -7.90
CA ASP A 98 26.45 -2.47 -7.60
C ASP A 98 27.00 -1.75 -8.84
N LYS A 99 26.68 -2.24 -10.06
CA LYS A 99 27.04 -1.61 -11.35
C LYS A 99 25.87 -0.84 -11.94
N GLU A 100 24.81 -0.62 -11.17
CA GLU A 100 23.55 -0.02 -11.61
C GLU A 100 22.86 -0.80 -12.74
N GLU A 101 23.15 -2.09 -12.91
CA GLU A 101 22.43 -2.94 -13.87
C GLU A 101 21.10 -3.41 -13.31
N VAL A 102 20.09 -3.43 -14.19
CA VAL A 102 18.72 -3.76 -13.83
C VAL A 102 18.42 -5.21 -14.18
N HIS A 103 17.94 -5.95 -13.18
CA HIS A 103 17.51 -7.34 -13.29
C HIS A 103 16.08 -7.48 -12.77
N PHE A 104 15.36 -8.48 -13.27
CA PHE A 104 13.99 -8.75 -12.84
C PHE A 104 13.84 -10.11 -12.16
N ILE A 105 13.04 -10.13 -11.10
CA ILE A 105 12.67 -11.35 -10.38
C ILE A 105 11.16 -11.46 -10.24
N ASP A 106 10.65 -12.63 -9.84
CA ASP A 106 9.24 -12.82 -9.49
C ASP A 106 8.31 -12.63 -10.72
N TYR A 107 8.71 -13.18 -11.87
CA TYR A 107 8.01 -13.11 -13.16
C TYR A 107 7.15 -14.35 -13.48
N GLN A 108 6.91 -15.23 -12.51
CA GLN A 108 6.15 -16.47 -12.70
C GLN A 108 4.65 -16.25 -13.01
N GLY A 109 4.15 -15.03 -12.83
CA GLY A 109 2.81 -14.62 -13.30
C GLY A 109 2.77 -14.24 -14.79
N GLY A 110 3.92 -14.28 -15.48
CA GLY A 110 4.05 -13.84 -16.85
C GLY A 110 3.30 -14.72 -17.85
N MET A 111 2.72 -14.10 -18.87
CA MET A 111 1.88 -14.74 -19.89
C MET A 111 1.93 -13.97 -21.20
N ASN A 112 1.27 -14.47 -22.25
CA ASN A 112 1.15 -13.74 -23.50
C ASN A 112 0.17 -12.57 -23.32
N GLY A 113 0.53 -11.36 -23.70
CA GLY A 113 -0.33 -10.21 -23.44
C GLY A 113 0.19 -8.88 -23.96
N ALA A 114 -0.55 -7.84 -23.63
CA ALA A 114 -0.26 -6.48 -24.07
C ALA A 114 0.88 -5.88 -23.26
N PRO A 115 1.94 -5.38 -23.90
CA PRO A 115 3.10 -4.85 -23.18
C PRO A 115 2.79 -3.58 -22.38
N GLN A 116 1.76 -2.82 -22.76
CA GLN A 116 1.24 -1.65 -22.06
C GLN A 116 0.92 -1.94 -20.58
N TYR A 117 0.47 -3.16 -20.28
CA TYR A 117 0.00 -3.53 -18.95
C TYR A 117 1.12 -3.43 -17.91
N ASP A 118 2.33 -3.84 -18.25
CA ASP A 118 3.47 -3.81 -17.33
C ASP A 118 3.97 -2.38 -17.13
N VAL A 119 3.94 -1.55 -18.17
CA VAL A 119 4.26 -0.11 -18.08
C VAL A 119 3.27 0.59 -17.16
N ALA A 120 1.98 0.33 -17.34
CA ALA A 120 0.93 0.86 -16.47
C ALA A 120 1.14 0.40 -15.02
N SER A 121 1.48 -0.87 -14.83
CA SER A 121 1.76 -1.45 -13.52
C SER A 121 2.92 -0.78 -12.79
N LEU A 122 3.99 -0.40 -13.50
CA LEU A 122 5.15 0.25 -12.90
C LEU A 122 4.87 1.74 -12.62
N LEU A 123 4.34 2.47 -13.60
CA LEU A 123 4.21 3.94 -13.56
C LEU A 123 3.07 4.43 -12.67
N TRP A 124 2.02 3.61 -12.48
CA TRP A 124 0.84 3.95 -11.68
C TRP A 124 0.80 3.28 -10.30
N GLN A 125 1.96 2.87 -9.77
CA GLN A 125 2.03 2.37 -8.40
C GLN A 125 1.64 3.48 -7.40
N ALA A 126 0.55 3.25 -6.67
CA ALA A 126 0.02 4.21 -5.69
C ALA A 126 1.09 4.67 -4.68
N ARG A 127 1.95 3.77 -4.22
CA ARG A 127 3.02 4.11 -3.25
C ARG A 127 4.16 4.93 -3.85
N ALA A 128 4.49 4.74 -5.13
CA ALA A 128 5.55 5.49 -5.79
C ALA A 128 5.12 6.94 -6.07
N ASN A 129 3.81 7.14 -6.30
CA ASN A 129 3.17 8.43 -6.51
C ASN A 129 3.98 9.35 -7.45
N LEU A 130 4.41 8.79 -8.60
CA LEU A 130 5.16 9.54 -9.61
C LEU A 130 4.33 10.73 -10.08
N ASN A 131 4.99 11.87 -10.28
CA ASN A 131 4.35 13.04 -10.88
C ASN A 131 3.99 12.76 -12.35
N GLN A 132 3.14 13.62 -12.93
CA GLN A 132 2.61 13.40 -14.27
C GLN A 132 3.68 13.50 -15.37
N GLU A 133 4.59 14.46 -15.25
CA GLU A 133 5.70 14.66 -16.19
C GLU A 133 6.56 13.38 -16.31
N TRP A 134 6.84 12.73 -15.17
CA TRP A 134 7.57 11.47 -15.14
C TRP A 134 6.77 10.35 -15.82
N LYS A 135 5.48 10.21 -15.53
CA LYS A 135 4.64 9.17 -16.16
C LYS A 135 4.59 9.31 -17.68
N GLU A 136 4.46 10.53 -18.17
CA GLU A 136 4.40 10.82 -19.61
C GLU A 136 5.76 10.59 -20.28
N SER A 137 6.82 11.16 -19.72
CA SER A 137 8.17 11.06 -20.29
C SER A 137 8.71 9.63 -20.27
N LEU A 138 8.46 8.88 -19.19
CA LEU A 138 8.85 7.47 -19.10
C LEU A 138 8.04 6.57 -20.05
N LEU A 139 6.77 6.91 -20.33
CA LEU A 139 5.98 6.20 -21.34
C LEU A 139 6.54 6.45 -22.75
N GLU A 140 6.97 7.67 -23.07
CA GLU A 140 7.67 7.97 -24.33
C GLU A 140 8.98 7.20 -24.44
N ASP A 141 9.82 7.27 -23.41
CA ASP A 141 11.10 6.57 -23.34
C ASP A 141 10.91 5.05 -23.57
N TYR A 142 9.83 4.49 -23.00
CA TYR A 142 9.44 3.10 -23.21
C TYR A 142 9.04 2.83 -24.67
N MET A 143 8.20 3.66 -25.28
CA MET A 143 7.77 3.47 -26.67
C MET A 143 8.93 3.60 -27.65
N ASP A 144 9.82 4.57 -27.45
CA ASP A 144 11.06 4.72 -28.23
C ASP A 144 11.90 3.44 -28.17
N SER A 145 12.11 2.91 -26.96
CA SER A 145 12.84 1.66 -26.74
C SER A 145 12.14 0.47 -27.40
N PHE A 146 10.81 0.42 -27.33
CA PHE A 146 10.02 -0.66 -27.90
C PHE A 146 10.14 -0.67 -29.43
N GLU A 147 9.99 0.48 -30.09
CA GLU A 147 10.15 0.63 -31.55
C GLU A 147 11.55 0.21 -32.00
N GLN A 148 12.58 0.64 -31.28
CA GLN A 148 13.98 0.30 -31.57
C GLN A 148 14.22 -1.21 -31.48
N ILE A 149 13.71 -1.87 -30.44
CA ILE A 149 13.92 -3.31 -30.20
C ILE A 149 13.06 -4.16 -31.15
N ALA A 150 11.81 -3.75 -31.40
CA ALA A 150 10.89 -4.45 -32.29
C ALA A 150 11.27 -4.28 -33.77
N GLY A 151 12.04 -3.25 -34.12
CA GLY A 151 12.45 -2.94 -35.49
C GLY A 151 11.29 -2.45 -36.37
N LYS A 152 10.19 -1.98 -35.76
CA LYS A 152 9.00 -1.46 -36.46
C LYS A 152 8.37 -0.30 -35.67
N PRO A 153 7.80 0.70 -36.35
CA PRO A 153 7.14 1.82 -35.68
C PRO A 153 5.85 1.37 -34.98
N LEU A 154 5.51 2.02 -33.87
CA LEU A 154 4.24 1.86 -33.19
C LEU A 154 3.23 2.88 -33.72
N ASN A 155 1.96 2.49 -33.79
CA ASN A 155 0.89 3.48 -33.77
C ASN A 155 0.78 4.02 -32.33
N ARG A 156 1.50 5.10 -32.03
CA ARG A 156 1.57 5.68 -30.68
C ARG A 156 0.21 6.15 -30.15
N GLU A 157 -0.68 6.63 -31.01
CA GLU A 157 -2.02 7.05 -30.59
C GLU A 157 -2.85 5.86 -30.08
N VAL A 158 -2.86 4.76 -30.84
CA VAL A 158 -3.54 3.52 -30.45
C VAL A 158 -2.88 2.92 -29.21
N PHE A 159 -1.54 2.91 -29.15
CA PHE A 159 -0.79 2.41 -28.00
C PHE A 159 -1.18 3.15 -26.72
N ARG A 160 -1.26 4.49 -26.77
CA ARG A 160 -1.69 5.33 -25.64
C ARG A 160 -3.13 5.11 -25.24
N SER A 161 -4.04 5.02 -26.21
CA SER A 161 -5.45 4.74 -25.93
C SER A 161 -5.63 3.42 -25.18
N GLN A 162 -4.95 2.36 -25.64
CA GLN A 162 -4.97 1.05 -24.98
C GLN A 162 -4.27 1.08 -23.61
N TYR A 163 -3.14 1.79 -23.50
CA TYR A 163 -2.43 2.00 -22.24
C TYR A 163 -3.34 2.61 -21.17
N HIS A 164 -4.14 3.63 -21.49
CA HIS A 164 -5.10 4.21 -20.56
C HIS A 164 -6.13 3.18 -20.07
N GLY A 165 -6.63 2.31 -20.96
CA GLY A 165 -7.51 1.21 -20.54
C GLY A 165 -6.86 0.26 -19.53
N TYR A 166 -5.59 -0.09 -19.73
CA TYR A 166 -4.85 -0.92 -18.77
C TYR A 166 -4.52 -0.21 -17.45
N VAL A 167 -4.24 1.10 -17.49
CA VAL A 167 -4.09 1.91 -16.28
C VAL A 167 -5.37 1.83 -15.44
N LEU A 168 -6.55 2.01 -16.05
CA LEU A 168 -7.81 1.92 -15.33
C LEU A 168 -8.01 0.54 -14.68
N ILE A 169 -7.80 -0.55 -15.44
CA ILE A 169 -7.90 -1.91 -14.88
C ILE A 169 -6.94 -2.10 -13.71
N ARG A 170 -5.69 -1.63 -13.82
CA ARG A 170 -4.71 -1.74 -12.72
C ARG A 170 -5.14 -1.01 -11.47
N LEU A 171 -5.62 0.22 -11.62
CA LEU A 171 -6.12 1.01 -10.48
C LEU A 171 -7.28 0.29 -9.79
N LEU A 172 -8.18 -0.32 -10.56
CA LEU A 172 -9.33 -1.05 -10.02
C LEU A 172 -8.95 -2.39 -9.39
N GLN A 173 -8.01 -3.13 -9.97
CA GLN A 173 -7.49 -4.36 -9.37
C GLN A 173 -6.83 -4.07 -8.02
N VAL A 174 -6.05 -2.99 -7.92
CA VAL A 174 -5.46 -2.53 -6.65
C VAL A 174 -6.55 -2.14 -5.65
N LEU A 175 -7.58 -1.42 -6.09
CA LEU A 175 -8.71 -1.04 -5.23
C LEU A 175 -9.51 -2.26 -4.75
N GLY A 176 -9.74 -3.25 -5.61
CA GLY A 176 -10.33 -4.54 -5.25
C GLY A 176 -9.47 -5.28 -4.21
N ALA A 177 -8.14 -5.25 -4.34
CA ALA A 177 -7.23 -5.87 -3.38
C ALA A 177 -7.27 -5.16 -2.03
N TYR A 178 -7.35 -3.83 -2.03
CA TYR A 178 -7.51 -3.04 -0.80
C TYR A 178 -8.86 -3.29 -0.15
N GLY A 179 -9.94 -3.41 -0.94
CA GLY A 179 -11.26 -3.81 -0.49
C GLY A 179 -11.25 -5.19 0.18
N PHE A 180 -10.70 -6.21 -0.49
CA PHE A 180 -10.62 -7.57 0.06
C PHE A 180 -9.79 -7.61 1.36
N ARG A 181 -8.56 -7.10 1.32
CA ARG A 181 -7.66 -7.16 2.49
C ARG A 181 -8.13 -6.25 3.63
N GLY A 182 -8.67 -5.07 3.30
CA GLY A 182 -9.10 -4.07 4.26
C GLY A 182 -10.48 -4.35 4.85
N LEU A 183 -11.51 -4.49 3.99
CA LEU A 183 -12.91 -4.59 4.41
C LEU A 183 -13.28 -6.01 4.84
N PHE A 184 -12.75 -7.03 4.17
CA PHE A 184 -13.10 -8.44 4.46
C PHE A 184 -12.10 -9.10 5.42
N GLU A 185 -10.80 -9.00 5.16
CA GLU A 185 -9.77 -9.56 6.07
C GLU A 185 -9.43 -8.63 7.25
N ARG A 186 -10.03 -7.43 7.33
CA ARG A 186 -9.87 -6.47 8.44
C ARG A 186 -8.42 -6.02 8.68
N LYS A 187 -7.62 -5.92 7.62
CA LYS A 187 -6.23 -5.44 7.70
C LYS A 187 -6.17 -3.93 7.53
N ALA A 188 -6.07 -3.21 8.65
CA ALA A 188 -6.17 -1.74 8.72
C ALA A 188 -5.23 -0.98 7.74
N GLN A 189 -4.01 -1.48 7.52
CA GLN A 189 -3.06 -0.86 6.59
C GLN A 189 -3.59 -0.74 5.16
N PHE A 190 -4.48 -1.65 4.73
CA PHE A 190 -5.08 -1.58 3.40
C PHE A 190 -6.20 -0.54 3.34
N LEU A 191 -6.98 -0.36 4.42
CA LEU A 191 -8.00 0.69 4.50
C LEU A 191 -7.37 2.08 4.33
N THR A 192 -6.23 2.32 4.98
CA THR A 192 -5.51 3.60 4.85
C THR A 192 -4.99 3.90 3.44
N SER A 193 -4.95 2.89 2.55
CA SER A 193 -4.52 3.06 1.15
C SER A 193 -5.68 3.32 0.18
N ILE A 194 -6.94 3.11 0.59
CA ILE A 194 -8.13 3.31 -0.24
C ILE A 194 -8.28 4.77 -0.69
N PRO A 195 -8.14 5.80 0.16
CA PRO A 195 -8.33 7.19 -0.25
C PRO A 195 -7.42 7.58 -1.42
N LEU A 196 -6.12 7.26 -1.32
CA LEU A 196 -5.16 7.55 -2.39
C LEU A 196 -5.49 6.80 -3.69
N ALA A 197 -5.94 5.54 -3.59
CA ALA A 197 -6.36 4.78 -4.77
C ALA A 197 -7.59 5.42 -5.46
N LEU A 198 -8.58 5.87 -4.68
CA LEU A 198 -9.75 6.57 -5.20
C LEU A 198 -9.39 7.92 -5.80
N SER A 199 -8.52 8.71 -5.15
CA SER A 199 -8.03 9.97 -5.71
C SER A 199 -7.29 9.78 -7.02
N ASN A 200 -6.49 8.71 -7.15
CA ASN A 200 -5.82 8.36 -8.40
C ASN A 200 -6.81 8.00 -9.52
N ILE A 201 -7.88 7.27 -9.21
CA ILE A 201 -8.94 6.95 -10.18
C ILE A 201 -9.70 8.22 -10.58
N LYS A 202 -10.04 9.09 -9.60
CA LYS A 202 -10.71 10.38 -9.82
C LYS A 202 -9.90 11.22 -10.81
N TRP A 203 -8.63 11.44 -10.48
CA TRP A 203 -7.71 12.19 -11.32
C TRP A 203 -7.59 11.57 -12.72
N PHE A 204 -7.43 10.24 -12.80
CA PHE A 204 -7.32 9.55 -14.08
C PHE A 204 -8.56 9.77 -14.96
N MET A 205 -9.77 9.67 -14.39
CA MET A 205 -11.02 9.89 -15.12
C MET A 205 -11.22 11.33 -15.60
N GLU A 206 -10.69 12.30 -14.87
CA GLU A 206 -10.76 13.72 -15.24
C GLU A 206 -9.81 14.08 -16.39
N HIS A 207 -8.70 13.34 -16.55
CA HIS A 207 -7.62 13.68 -17.49
C HIS A 207 -7.50 12.71 -18.68
N HIS A 208 -8.09 11.51 -18.59
CA HIS A 208 -7.94 10.47 -19.59
C HIS A 208 -9.26 9.82 -19.98
N ASN A 209 -9.40 9.49 -21.27
CA ASN A 209 -10.49 8.69 -21.81
C ASN A 209 -9.99 7.28 -22.14
N VAL A 210 -10.83 6.27 -21.87
CA VAL A 210 -10.53 4.85 -22.15
C VAL A 210 -10.85 4.42 -23.60
N GLY A 211 -11.25 5.36 -24.46
CA GLY A 211 -11.46 5.12 -25.90
C GLY A 211 -12.76 4.41 -26.27
N ILE A 212 -13.59 4.00 -25.30
CA ILE A 212 -14.90 3.37 -25.54
C ILE A 212 -16.00 3.94 -24.64
N SER A 213 -17.26 3.79 -25.07
CA SER A 213 -18.42 4.17 -24.28
C SER A 213 -18.82 3.05 -23.32
N VAL A 214 -18.75 3.33 -22.01
CA VAL A 214 -19.11 2.43 -20.91
C VAL A 214 -19.88 3.22 -19.84
N PRO A 215 -21.12 3.64 -20.13
CA PRO A 215 -21.83 4.66 -19.36
C PRO A 215 -22.18 4.22 -17.93
N THR A 216 -22.59 2.97 -17.72
CA THR A 216 -22.90 2.47 -16.38
C THR A 216 -21.64 2.29 -15.57
N PHE A 217 -20.55 1.85 -16.20
CA PHE A 217 -19.26 1.76 -15.53
C PHE A 217 -18.76 3.15 -15.11
N LYS A 218 -18.87 4.16 -15.98
CA LYS A 218 -18.54 5.55 -15.62
C LYS A 218 -19.34 6.04 -14.41
N GLN A 219 -20.67 5.82 -14.41
CA GLN A 219 -21.53 6.17 -13.27
C GLN A 219 -21.10 5.48 -11.96
N VAL A 220 -20.74 4.19 -12.04
CA VAL A 220 -20.24 3.42 -10.89
C VAL A 220 -18.92 3.99 -10.38
N LEU A 221 -18.01 4.37 -11.27
CA LEU A 221 -16.75 4.98 -10.87
C LEU A 221 -16.97 6.36 -10.24
N ASP A 222 -17.86 7.20 -10.81
CA ASP A 222 -18.23 8.51 -10.25
C ASP A 222 -18.77 8.37 -8.81
N ILE A 223 -19.55 7.32 -8.53
CA ILE A 223 -19.98 6.99 -7.16
C ILE A 223 -18.78 6.66 -6.28
N CYS A 224 -17.89 5.77 -6.74
CA CYS A 224 -16.72 5.31 -5.97
C CYS A 224 -15.77 6.47 -5.62
N VAL A 225 -15.56 7.40 -6.54
CA VAL A 225 -14.62 8.51 -6.38
C VAL A 225 -15.23 9.79 -5.83
N SER A 226 -16.50 9.74 -5.42
CA SER A 226 -17.15 10.88 -4.77
C SER A 226 -16.45 11.27 -3.47
N ASP A 227 -16.46 12.56 -3.15
CA ASP A 227 -15.77 13.08 -1.96
C ASP A 227 -16.28 12.41 -0.68
N ALA A 228 -17.58 12.10 -0.61
CA ALA A 228 -18.17 11.37 0.51
C ALA A 228 -17.59 9.96 0.69
N ILE A 229 -17.31 9.22 -0.39
CA ILE A 229 -16.69 7.89 -0.30
C ILE A 229 -15.21 8.01 0.04
N ILE A 230 -14.50 8.98 -0.55
CA ILE A 230 -13.08 9.22 -0.21
C ILE A 230 -12.95 9.57 1.27
N GLU A 231 -13.79 10.47 1.77
CA GLU A 231 -13.82 10.88 3.18
C GLU A 231 -14.16 9.71 4.11
N GLN A 232 -15.11 8.84 3.74
CA GLN A 232 -15.45 7.63 4.50
C GLN A 232 -14.23 6.74 4.80
N PHE A 233 -13.25 6.69 3.90
CA PHE A 233 -12.03 5.90 4.08
C PHE A 233 -10.83 6.72 4.53
N THR A 234 -10.96 8.04 4.60
CA THR A 234 -9.87 8.94 4.99
C THR A 234 -9.68 8.87 6.50
N PRO A 235 -8.52 8.40 7.00
CA PRO A 235 -8.26 8.41 8.42
C PRO A 235 -8.29 9.84 8.94
N ILE A 236 -8.93 10.05 10.09
CA ILE A 236 -8.88 11.33 10.80
C ILE A 236 -7.40 11.65 11.09
N GLN A 237 -7.01 12.88 10.81
CA GLN A 237 -5.67 13.39 11.10
C GLN A 237 -5.79 14.69 11.88
N ALA A 238 -4.93 14.84 12.88
CA ALA A 238 -4.72 16.09 13.58
C ALA A 238 -4.12 17.13 12.64
N THR A 239 -4.55 18.37 12.84
CA THR A 239 -3.99 19.58 12.26
C THR A 239 -3.23 20.38 13.32
N ASP A 240 -2.63 21.50 12.95
CA ASP A 240 -1.91 22.35 13.90
C ASP A 240 -2.83 22.89 15.02
N GLU A 241 -4.12 23.10 14.69
CA GLU A 241 -5.18 23.55 15.58
C GLU A 241 -5.70 22.43 16.52
N THR A 242 -5.36 21.17 16.25
CA THR A 242 -5.80 20.06 17.10
C THR A 242 -5.11 20.17 18.48
N PRO A 243 -5.88 20.25 19.59
CA PRO A 243 -5.32 20.43 20.92
C PRO A 243 -4.73 19.14 21.49
N LEU A 244 -5.08 17.97 20.94
CA LEU A 244 -4.70 16.67 21.46
C LEU A 244 -3.19 16.46 21.49
N VAL A 245 -2.66 16.23 22.70
CA VAL A 245 -1.33 15.72 22.96
C VAL A 245 -1.43 14.32 23.54
N VAL A 246 -0.77 13.35 22.91
CA VAL A 246 -0.70 11.96 23.41
C VAL A 246 0.61 11.74 24.14
N THR A 247 0.54 11.61 25.46
CA THR A 247 1.70 11.30 26.31
C THR A 247 1.89 9.79 26.38
N ILE A 248 3.00 9.29 25.86
CA ILE A 248 3.33 7.87 25.83
C ILE A 248 4.50 7.62 26.76
N SER A 249 4.34 6.69 27.70
CA SER A 249 5.40 6.39 28.67
C SER A 249 5.76 4.91 28.72
N SER A 250 7.04 4.61 28.87
CA SER A 250 7.50 3.30 29.31
C SER A 250 7.95 3.36 30.76
N PHE A 251 7.56 2.39 31.59
CA PHE A 251 7.88 2.39 33.02
C PHE A 251 8.26 1.03 33.58
N SER A 252 8.82 1.05 34.79
CA SER A 252 9.06 -0.12 35.62
C SER A 252 7.97 -0.24 36.67
N TYR A 253 7.32 -1.40 36.76
CA TYR A 253 6.39 -1.68 37.87
C TYR A 253 7.04 -1.56 39.25
N LYS A 254 8.38 -1.65 39.36
CA LYS A 254 9.11 -1.41 40.62
C LYS A 254 9.12 0.07 41.04
N LYS A 255 8.93 0.98 40.09
CA LYS A 255 8.91 2.44 40.30
C LYS A 255 7.49 3.02 40.35
N GLY A 256 6.47 2.21 40.03
CA GLY A 256 5.07 2.61 40.00
C GLY A 256 4.60 3.01 38.60
N ILE A 257 3.27 3.11 38.45
CA ILE A 257 2.63 3.59 37.22
C ILE A 257 2.81 5.12 37.16
N PRO A 258 3.16 5.72 36.00
CA PRO A 258 3.25 7.17 35.87
C PRO A 258 1.95 7.87 36.27
N VAL A 259 2.08 8.97 37.02
CA VAL A 259 0.92 9.78 37.43
C VAL A 259 0.52 10.68 36.26
N ASP A 260 -0.77 10.69 35.95
CA ASP A 260 -1.36 11.56 34.93
C ASP A 260 -2.20 12.64 35.62
N ALA A 261 -1.73 13.88 35.52
CA ALA A 261 -2.38 15.06 36.10
C ALA A 261 -3.32 15.79 35.13
N SER A 262 -3.54 15.23 33.95
CA SER A 262 -4.44 15.81 32.95
C SER A 262 -5.92 15.61 33.31
N GLU A 263 -6.79 16.36 32.64
CA GLU A 263 -8.25 16.36 32.88
C GLU A 263 -8.87 14.96 32.66
N ASN A 264 -8.42 14.23 31.64
CA ASN A 264 -8.90 12.89 31.29
C ASN A 264 -8.14 11.77 32.03
N GLY A 265 -7.57 12.08 33.20
CA GLY A 265 -6.49 11.35 33.86
C GLY A 265 -6.61 9.81 33.90
N GLY A 266 -5.45 9.15 33.98
CA GLY A 266 -5.31 7.71 34.22
C GLY A 266 -4.97 6.91 32.96
N GLY A 267 -5.47 7.34 31.80
CA GLY A 267 -5.10 6.82 30.48
C GLY A 267 -5.13 5.28 30.35
N PHE A 268 -4.42 4.77 29.35
CA PHE A 268 -4.21 3.33 29.21
C PHE A 268 -2.95 2.88 29.96
N VAL A 269 -3.01 1.69 30.57
CA VAL A 269 -1.85 1.01 31.15
C VAL A 269 -1.80 -0.43 30.65
N PHE A 270 -0.76 -0.77 29.89
CA PHE A 270 -0.55 -2.08 29.30
C PHE A 270 0.58 -2.83 30.02
N ASP A 271 0.25 -3.96 30.64
CA ASP A 271 1.22 -4.82 31.33
C ASP A 271 1.92 -5.78 30.34
N MET A 272 3.22 -5.58 30.15
CA MET A 272 4.04 -6.37 29.24
C MET A 272 4.77 -7.53 29.94
N ARG A 273 4.54 -7.78 31.24
CA ARG A 273 5.29 -8.78 32.01
C ARG A 273 5.05 -10.21 31.50
N GLY A 274 3.92 -10.47 30.85
CA GLY A 274 3.58 -11.76 30.23
C GLY A 274 4.35 -12.08 28.94
N ILE A 275 4.94 -11.08 28.26
CA ILE A 275 5.77 -11.31 27.07
C ILE A 275 7.15 -11.79 27.48
N LEU A 276 7.74 -12.75 26.74
CA LEU A 276 9.07 -13.29 27.00
C LEU A 276 10.10 -12.17 27.18
N ASN A 277 10.88 -12.23 28.25
CA ASN A 277 11.78 -11.17 28.66
C ASN A 277 13.18 -11.31 28.02
N PRO A 278 13.63 -10.36 27.18
CA PRO A 278 14.98 -10.40 26.60
C PRO A 278 16.08 -10.36 27.66
N GLY A 279 15.87 -9.64 28.77
CA GLY A 279 16.86 -9.53 29.85
C GLY A 279 17.17 -10.82 30.62
N ARG A 280 16.60 -11.97 30.22
CA ARG A 280 17.00 -13.31 30.71
C ARG A 280 18.20 -13.90 29.96
N PHE A 281 18.58 -13.31 28.83
CA PHE A 281 19.73 -13.75 28.03
C PHE A 281 20.83 -12.69 28.14
N ASP A 282 22.06 -13.14 28.34
CA ASP A 282 23.19 -12.24 28.60
C ASP A 282 23.43 -11.26 27.44
N ASP A 283 23.23 -11.70 26.20
CA ASP A 283 23.37 -10.90 24.97
C ASP A 283 22.47 -9.65 24.94
N TYR A 284 21.31 -9.67 25.62
CA TYR A 284 20.35 -8.55 25.61
C TYR A 284 20.32 -7.79 26.94
N LYS A 285 21.02 -8.26 27.97
CA LYS A 285 20.88 -7.77 29.35
C LYS A 285 21.25 -6.29 29.49
N LYS A 286 22.26 -5.83 28.75
CA LYS A 286 22.74 -4.44 28.73
C LYS A 286 22.13 -3.58 27.61
N LEU A 287 21.27 -4.18 26.79
CA LEU A 287 20.59 -3.50 25.70
C LEU A 287 19.22 -3.01 26.15
N SER A 288 18.58 -2.18 25.35
CA SER A 288 17.27 -1.59 25.59
C SER A 288 16.30 -1.90 24.45
N GLY A 289 15.03 -1.54 24.61
CA GLY A 289 14.05 -1.64 23.51
C GLY A 289 14.36 -0.74 22.31
N LEU A 290 15.37 0.14 22.39
CA LEU A 290 15.83 0.98 21.30
C LEU A 290 16.78 0.22 20.35
N ASP A 291 17.46 -0.81 20.85
CA ASP A 291 18.49 -1.54 20.12
C ASP A 291 17.90 -2.55 19.14
N LYS A 292 18.47 -2.61 17.92
CA LYS A 292 17.97 -3.46 16.83
C LYS A 292 17.87 -4.93 17.24
N SER A 293 18.87 -5.48 17.91
CA SER A 293 18.87 -6.90 18.32
C SER A 293 17.76 -7.23 19.32
N VAL A 294 17.36 -6.28 20.18
CA VAL A 294 16.21 -6.44 21.10
C VAL A 294 14.89 -6.34 20.34
N LYS A 295 14.79 -5.41 19.37
CA LYS A 295 13.63 -5.30 18.48
C LYS A 295 13.40 -6.60 17.71
N ASP A 296 14.44 -7.09 17.04
CA ASP A 296 14.41 -8.34 16.29
C ASP A 296 14.03 -9.53 17.19
N PHE A 297 14.57 -9.59 18.41
CA PHE A 297 14.19 -10.62 19.38
C PHE A 297 12.68 -10.56 19.71
N LEU A 298 12.16 -9.37 20.02
CA LEU A 298 10.76 -9.19 20.38
C LEU A 298 9.82 -9.53 19.21
N GLU A 299 10.16 -9.11 18.00
CA GLU A 299 9.36 -9.32 16.80
C GLU A 299 9.39 -10.78 16.32
N GLN A 300 10.55 -11.44 16.36
CA GLN A 300 10.73 -12.76 15.76
C GLN A 300 10.54 -13.92 16.74
N ARG A 301 10.82 -13.70 18.04
CA ARG A 301 10.84 -14.76 19.05
C ARG A 301 9.72 -14.66 20.09
N THR A 302 8.83 -13.68 19.96
CA THR A 302 7.74 -13.46 20.93
C THR A 302 6.42 -13.12 20.25
N LYS A 303 5.34 -12.97 21.03
CA LYS A 303 4.02 -12.52 20.56
C LYS A 303 3.85 -10.99 20.62
N MET A 304 4.94 -10.23 20.64
CA MET A 304 4.92 -8.78 20.78
C MET A 304 4.08 -8.10 19.69
N SER A 305 4.25 -8.48 18.42
CA SER A 305 3.51 -7.87 17.31
C SER A 305 2.00 -8.08 17.43
N ASN A 306 1.55 -9.27 17.83
CA ASN A 306 0.13 -9.54 18.05
C ASN A 306 -0.44 -8.69 19.19
N PHE A 307 0.32 -8.57 20.29
CA PHE A 307 -0.08 -7.74 21.42
C PHE A 307 -0.19 -6.26 21.01
N LEU A 308 0.83 -5.72 20.32
CA LEU A 308 0.85 -4.33 19.89
C LEU A 308 -0.26 -4.00 18.89
N ASN A 309 -0.58 -4.91 17.96
CA ASN A 309 -1.69 -4.69 17.04
C ASN A 309 -3.02 -4.49 17.80
N SER A 310 -3.29 -5.31 18.81
CA SER A 310 -4.49 -5.13 19.65
C SER A 310 -4.46 -3.83 20.46
N VAL A 311 -3.28 -3.41 20.93
CA VAL A 311 -3.12 -2.11 21.60
C VAL A 311 -3.40 -0.96 20.63
N PHE A 312 -2.87 -1.03 19.41
CA PHE A 312 -3.10 -0.03 18.38
C PHE A 312 -4.60 0.08 18.08
N ASP A 313 -5.29 -1.03 17.88
CA ASP A 313 -6.75 -1.02 17.62
C ASP A 313 -7.53 -0.33 18.74
N ILE A 314 -7.19 -0.57 20.01
CA ILE A 314 -7.86 0.05 21.16
C ILE A 314 -7.54 1.56 21.24
N VAL A 315 -6.26 1.93 21.13
CA VAL A 315 -5.82 3.33 21.27
C VAL A 315 -6.30 4.17 20.09
N ASP A 316 -6.33 3.62 18.88
CA ASP A 316 -6.77 4.31 17.66
C ASP A 316 -8.23 4.78 17.77
N ILE A 317 -9.10 3.98 18.39
CA ILE A 317 -10.50 4.37 18.65
C ILE A 317 -10.55 5.62 19.53
N SER A 318 -9.75 5.65 20.61
CA SER A 318 -9.69 6.81 21.50
C SER A 318 -9.10 8.02 20.81
N VAL A 319 -7.99 7.88 20.08
CA VAL A 319 -7.35 9.01 19.39
C VAL A 319 -8.28 9.64 18.36
N SER A 320 -8.95 8.83 17.52
CA SER A 320 -9.97 9.34 16.57
C SER A 320 -11.03 10.17 17.28
N ASN A 321 -11.68 9.58 18.30
CA ASN A 321 -12.77 10.25 19.03
C ASN A 321 -12.28 11.49 19.79
N TYR A 322 -11.03 11.50 20.24
CA TYR A 322 -10.46 12.63 20.97
C TYR A 322 -10.17 13.81 20.03
N ILE A 323 -9.73 13.54 18.80
CA ILE A 323 -9.58 14.56 17.77
C ILE A 323 -10.96 15.18 17.45
N GLU A 324 -11.97 14.35 17.16
CA GLU A 324 -13.31 14.83 16.82
C GLU A 324 -13.96 15.67 17.93
N ARG A 325 -13.73 15.28 19.19
CA ARG A 325 -14.31 15.95 20.37
C ARG A 325 -13.47 17.12 20.88
N GLY A 326 -12.30 17.37 20.31
CA GLY A 326 -11.40 18.45 20.73
C GLY A 326 -10.76 18.25 22.11
N PHE A 327 -10.49 17.01 22.52
CA PHE A 327 -9.80 16.74 23.79
C PHE A 327 -8.31 17.09 23.72
N ALA A 328 -7.78 17.60 24.84
CA ALA A 328 -6.41 18.11 24.90
C ALA A 328 -5.35 17.04 25.24
N SER A 329 -5.73 15.94 25.90
CA SER A 329 -4.76 15.00 26.47
C SER A 329 -5.24 13.54 26.47
N LEU A 330 -4.31 12.62 26.19
CA LEU A 330 -4.45 11.18 26.35
C LEU A 330 -3.12 10.58 26.82
N ALA A 331 -3.13 9.83 27.92
CA ALA A 331 -1.95 9.09 28.39
C ALA A 331 -1.99 7.61 27.98
N VAL A 332 -0.84 7.06 27.53
CA VAL A 332 -0.67 5.63 27.24
C VAL A 332 0.63 5.12 27.84
N ASN A 333 0.53 4.15 28.74
CA ASN A 333 1.64 3.68 29.55
C ASN A 333 1.93 2.19 29.31
N PHE A 334 3.19 1.84 29.05
CA PHE A 334 3.65 0.47 28.92
C PHE A 334 4.54 0.08 30.09
N GLY A 335 4.13 -0.95 30.84
CA GLY A 335 4.84 -1.40 32.03
C GLY A 335 5.57 -2.71 31.80
N CYS A 336 6.83 -2.81 32.23
CA CYS A 336 7.47 -4.11 32.43
C CYS A 336 8.24 -4.13 33.77
N THR A 337 8.84 -5.27 34.13
CA THR A 337 9.52 -5.39 35.43
C THR A 337 10.67 -4.39 35.59
N GLY A 338 11.51 -4.25 34.56
CA GLY A 338 12.73 -3.43 34.60
C GLY A 338 12.66 -2.13 33.80
N GLY A 339 11.54 -1.84 33.11
CA GLY A 339 11.38 -0.62 32.32
C GLY A 339 12.44 -0.38 31.22
N GLN A 340 13.10 -1.44 30.69
CA GLN A 340 14.27 -1.33 29.81
C GLN A 340 14.07 -1.92 28.40
N HIS A 341 13.41 -3.08 28.28
CA HIS A 341 13.28 -3.78 26.99
C HIS A 341 11.87 -3.65 26.40
N ARG A 342 10.93 -4.48 26.90
CA ARG A 342 9.59 -4.67 26.34
C ARG A 342 8.77 -3.39 26.33
N SER A 343 8.74 -2.66 27.46
CA SER A 343 7.97 -1.43 27.59
C SER A 343 8.52 -0.29 26.72
N VAL A 344 9.84 -0.20 26.59
CA VAL A 344 10.52 0.81 25.77
C VAL A 344 10.18 0.60 24.30
N TYR A 345 10.35 -0.63 23.81
CA TYR A 345 9.98 -0.99 22.44
C TYR A 345 8.50 -0.71 22.14
N ALA A 346 7.60 -1.08 23.04
CA ALA A 346 6.17 -0.88 22.87
C ALA A 346 5.78 0.61 22.81
N ALA A 347 6.37 1.44 23.68
CA ALA A 347 6.15 2.88 23.69
C ALA A 347 6.61 3.55 22.38
N GLU A 348 7.80 3.19 21.90
CA GLU A 348 8.35 3.64 20.60
C GLU A 348 7.48 3.20 19.42
N ALA A 349 7.00 1.95 19.45
CA ALA A 349 6.14 1.41 18.40
C ALA A 349 4.80 2.16 18.32
N LEU A 350 4.16 2.41 19.46
CA LEU A 350 2.92 3.21 19.50
C LEU A 350 3.15 4.65 19.06
N ALA A 351 4.23 5.29 19.51
CA ALA A 351 4.56 6.66 19.11
C ALA A 351 4.69 6.78 17.59
N ARG A 352 5.40 5.84 16.95
CA ARG A 352 5.53 5.81 15.49
C ARG A 352 4.19 5.57 14.80
N HIS A 353 3.39 4.65 15.31
CA HIS A 353 2.06 4.33 14.78
C HIS A 353 1.14 5.56 14.78
N LEU A 354 0.99 6.22 15.93
CA LEU A 354 0.11 7.39 16.07
C LEU A 354 0.59 8.60 15.26
N LYS A 355 1.91 8.83 15.20
CA LYS A 355 2.49 9.90 14.36
C LYS A 355 2.19 9.70 12.88
N ASN A 356 2.32 8.46 12.40
CA ASN A 356 2.10 8.15 10.98
C ASN A 356 0.61 8.14 10.61
N LYS A 357 -0.25 7.61 11.49
CA LYS A 357 -1.67 7.43 11.21
C LYS A 357 -2.48 8.71 11.43
N PHE A 358 -2.30 9.36 12.58
CA PHE A 358 -3.12 10.48 13.03
C PHE A 358 -2.39 11.82 13.02
N LYS A 359 -1.06 11.87 12.88
CA LYS A 359 -0.26 13.10 12.95
C LYS A 359 -0.44 13.91 14.24
N VAL A 360 -0.91 13.27 15.32
CA VAL A 360 -1.07 13.90 16.64
C VAL A 360 0.28 14.31 17.24
N LYS A 361 0.24 15.31 18.12
CA LYS A 361 1.39 15.71 18.94
C LYS A 361 1.67 14.59 19.95
N ILE A 362 2.94 14.19 20.07
CA ILE A 362 3.35 13.07 20.93
C ILE A 362 4.43 13.52 21.89
N GLU A 363 4.23 13.18 23.16
CA GLU A 363 5.24 13.30 24.22
C GLU A 363 5.67 11.92 24.68
N LEU A 364 6.83 11.45 24.21
CA LEU A 364 7.35 10.12 24.55
C LEU A 364 8.36 10.20 25.70
N THR A 365 8.12 9.47 26.78
CA THR A 365 9.00 9.45 27.96
C THR A 365 9.36 8.03 28.40
N HIS A 366 10.66 7.80 28.68
CA HIS A 366 11.13 6.55 29.26
C HIS A 366 11.53 6.76 30.73
N THR A 367 10.57 6.55 31.64
CA THR A 367 10.70 6.92 33.07
C THR A 367 11.78 6.18 33.86
N ASN A 368 12.37 5.11 33.30
CA ASN A 368 13.34 4.26 34.00
C ASN A 368 14.75 4.26 33.38
N THR A 369 15.07 5.22 32.50
CA THR A 369 16.35 5.31 31.78
C THR A 369 17.58 5.28 32.68
N ASP A 370 17.50 5.95 33.83
CA ASP A 370 18.64 6.06 34.77
C ASP A 370 18.96 4.74 35.48
N ASN A 371 18.01 3.79 35.47
CA ASN A 371 18.17 2.48 36.10
C ASN A 371 18.42 1.37 35.07
N TRP A 372 18.64 1.70 33.80
CA TRP A 372 18.98 0.70 32.79
C TRP A 372 20.38 0.14 33.03
N MET A 373 20.51 -1.19 32.93
CA MET A 373 21.82 -1.83 32.94
C MET A 373 22.56 -1.46 31.65
N ARG A 374 23.78 -0.93 31.78
CA ARG A 374 24.66 -0.54 30.66
C ARG A 374 25.92 -1.41 30.61
#